data_AF-A0A367KWX0-F1
#
_entry.id   AF-A0A367KWX0-F1
#
_cell.length_a   1.000
_cell.length_b   1.000
_cell.length_c   1.000
_cell.angle_alpha   90.00
_cell.angle_beta   90.00
_cell.angle_gamma   90.00
#
_symmetry.space_group_name_H-M   'P 1'
#
loop_
_entity.id
_entity.type
_entity.pdbx_description
1 polymer ?
#
loop_
_entity_poly.entity_id
_entity_poly.type
_entity_poly.pdbx_seq_one_letter_code
_entity_poly.pdbx_strand_id
1 'polypeptide(L)'
;MGKSKNNFNLFESYLASGLASSSSTDIEYVPLPDSMARKEHNWSEEQISSDIQVLECNRLYYISELRELSNGSWKTIELLPLVKDLLRNALDPVAEKRKDDKRDKKKDKKKYKKDKKEKKEKRDKKDKKKLGSPILTNGPIFVDEPASFDIPQDPETIRNTIRNSSVDLTTNESLAFPKKSAPTKSVSFSEEDKKDNSRPIKVVSNNRIRVRTNNNSVFECDRYCPHKKVDLATWGQVMGDSVVCTKHNWNFPMQGMSAKGRSLNPCQVNDW
;
A
#
# COMPACT_ATOMS: atom_id res chain seq x y z
N MET A 1 -15.51 -23.81 51.31
CA MET A 1 -14.29 -24.33 50.65
C MET A 1 -13.98 -23.49 49.42
N GLY A 2 -13.10 -22.50 49.55
CA GLY A 2 -12.73 -21.58 48.48
C GLY A 2 -11.46 -22.04 47.75
N LYS A 3 -11.52 -22.13 46.43
CA LYS A 3 -10.38 -22.47 45.56
C LYS A 3 -9.70 -21.17 45.12
N SER A 4 -8.51 -20.88 45.65
CA SER A 4 -7.64 -19.82 45.12
C SER A 4 -6.94 -20.32 43.86
N LYS A 5 -7.07 -19.55 42.77
CA LYS A 5 -6.28 -19.73 41.54
C LYS A 5 -5.03 -18.88 41.67
N ASN A 6 -3.89 -19.50 41.93
CA ASN A 6 -2.59 -18.85 41.85
C ASN A 6 -2.26 -18.58 40.38
N ASN A 7 -2.41 -17.33 39.95
CA ASN A 7 -1.83 -16.84 38.71
C ASN A 7 -0.35 -16.57 38.97
N PHE A 8 0.51 -17.50 38.57
CA PHE A 8 1.96 -17.34 38.62
C PHE A 8 2.36 -16.31 37.55
N ASN A 9 2.76 -15.11 37.98
CA ASN A 9 3.26 -14.09 37.06
C ASN A 9 4.72 -14.39 36.73
N LEU A 10 4.94 -14.81 35.49
CA LEU A 10 6.26 -15.07 34.89
C LEU A 10 7.25 -13.90 35.04
N PHE A 11 6.72 -12.69 35.21
CA PHE A 11 7.53 -11.48 35.43
C PHE A 11 8.15 -11.43 36.84
N GLU A 12 7.48 -12.01 37.83
CA GLU A 12 7.91 -12.00 39.24
C GLU A 12 9.04 -13.02 39.48
N SER A 13 9.04 -14.15 38.75
CA SER A 13 10.15 -15.11 38.74
C SER A 13 11.44 -14.53 38.15
N TYR A 14 11.36 -13.61 37.17
CA TYR A 14 12.56 -13.04 36.55
C TYR A 14 13.28 -12.03 37.46
N LEU A 15 12.53 -11.27 38.25
CA LEU A 15 13.11 -10.36 39.24
C LEU A 15 13.70 -11.11 40.44
N ALA A 16 13.08 -12.23 40.83
CA ALA A 16 13.57 -13.06 41.94
C ALA A 16 14.94 -13.72 41.64
N SER A 17 15.24 -14.04 40.38
CA SER A 17 16.53 -14.62 40.01
C SER A 17 17.69 -13.61 39.94
N GLY A 18 17.41 -12.31 39.86
CA GLY A 18 18.43 -11.28 39.67
C GLY A 18 19.13 -10.79 40.95
N LEU A 19 18.60 -11.11 42.14
CA LEU A 19 19.07 -10.54 43.41
C LEU A 19 19.88 -11.51 44.28
N ALA A 20 20.11 -12.75 43.84
CA ALA A 20 20.71 -13.79 44.68
C ALA A 20 22.21 -14.03 44.47
N SER A 21 22.91 -13.32 43.58
CA SER A 21 24.35 -13.55 43.34
C SER A 21 25.20 -12.32 43.63
N SER A 22 25.63 -12.18 44.88
CA SER A 22 26.72 -11.29 45.29
C SER A 22 27.65 -12.02 46.25
N SER A 23 28.60 -12.79 45.72
CA SER A 23 29.92 -13.07 46.31
C SER A 23 30.60 -14.24 45.60
N SER A 24 31.36 -13.97 44.55
CA SER A 24 32.61 -14.67 44.29
C SER A 24 33.37 -13.95 43.18
N THR A 25 34.56 -13.46 43.50
CA THR A 25 35.53 -12.90 42.56
C THR A 25 36.28 -14.03 41.90
N ASP A 26 35.67 -14.63 40.89
CA ASP A 26 36.36 -15.29 39.78
C ASP A 26 35.45 -15.09 38.58
N ILE A 27 35.74 -14.03 37.82
CA ILE A 27 34.99 -13.68 36.62
C ILE A 27 35.46 -14.63 35.53
N GLU A 28 34.99 -15.87 35.64
CA GLU A 28 34.96 -16.83 34.55
C GLU A 28 34.25 -16.13 33.39
N TYR A 29 34.96 -15.93 32.28
CA TYR A 29 34.43 -15.33 31.07
C TYR A 29 33.31 -16.22 30.55
N VAL A 30 32.10 -16.01 31.04
CA VAL A 30 30.89 -16.61 30.48
C VAL A 30 30.58 -15.80 29.23
N PRO A 31 30.89 -16.30 28.01
CA PRO A 31 30.48 -15.61 26.81
C PRO A 31 28.96 -15.45 26.88
N LEU A 32 28.48 -14.22 26.74
CA LEU A 32 27.05 -13.98 26.67
C LEU A 32 26.45 -14.92 25.62
N PRO A 33 25.29 -15.56 25.89
CA PRO A 33 24.68 -16.45 24.93
C PRO A 33 24.49 -15.71 23.61
N ASP A 34 24.93 -16.30 22.49
CA ASP A 34 24.92 -15.73 21.13
C ASP A 34 23.55 -15.18 20.69
N SER A 35 22.48 -15.49 21.42
CA SER A 35 21.16 -14.88 21.26
C SER A 35 21.09 -13.39 21.69
N MET A 36 22.04 -12.90 22.50
CA MET A 36 22.13 -11.51 22.99
C MET A 36 23.27 -10.71 22.36
N ALA A 37 24.29 -11.40 21.82
CA ALA A 37 25.17 -10.82 20.82
C ALA A 37 24.35 -10.68 19.54
N ARG A 38 23.64 -9.55 19.48
CA ARG A 38 22.77 -9.08 18.41
C ARG A 38 22.92 -9.88 17.12
N LYS A 39 21.82 -10.50 16.67
CA LYS A 39 21.58 -10.88 15.27
C LYS A 39 21.53 -9.62 14.38
N GLU A 40 22.49 -8.72 14.51
CA GLU A 40 22.76 -7.65 13.56
C GLU A 40 23.53 -8.31 12.43
N HIS A 41 22.76 -8.81 11.46
CA HIS A 41 23.16 -9.32 10.16
C HIS A 41 24.68 -9.49 9.96
N ASN A 42 25.15 -10.75 10.08
CA ASN A 42 26.50 -11.15 9.65
C ASN A 42 26.62 -11.01 8.13
N TRP A 43 26.79 -9.80 7.63
CA TRP A 43 27.27 -9.57 6.27
C TRP A 43 28.73 -9.94 6.25
N SER A 44 29.12 -10.82 5.33
CA SER A 44 30.54 -11.06 5.12
C SER A 44 31.19 -9.77 4.62
N GLU A 45 32.45 -9.55 4.97
CA GLU A 45 33.21 -8.38 4.53
C GLU A 45 33.26 -8.29 2.98
N GLU A 46 33.23 -9.46 2.32
CA GLU A 46 33.10 -9.61 0.87
C GLU A 46 31.78 -9.08 0.33
N GLN A 47 30.65 -9.36 1.01
CA GLN A 47 29.33 -8.83 0.62
C GLN A 47 29.28 -7.31 0.77
N ILE A 48 29.83 -6.79 1.86
CA ILE A 48 29.91 -5.34 2.10
C ILE A 48 30.72 -4.67 1.00
N SER A 49 31.89 -5.24 0.68
CA SER A 49 32.78 -4.70 -0.35
C SER A 49 32.17 -4.78 -1.76
N SER A 50 31.47 -5.88 -2.07
CA SER A 50 30.72 -6.01 -3.33
C SER A 50 29.62 -4.95 -3.44
N ASP A 51 28.81 -4.74 -2.40
CA ASP A 51 27.74 -3.74 -2.42
C ASP A 51 28.30 -2.30 -2.49
N ILE A 52 29.42 -2.02 -1.81
CA ILE A 52 30.13 -0.72 -1.92
C ILE A 52 30.62 -0.51 -3.36
N GLN A 53 31.22 -1.52 -3.97
CA GLN A 53 31.69 -1.42 -5.36
C GLN A 53 30.53 -1.17 -6.32
N VAL A 54 29.36 -1.79 -6.11
CA VAL A 54 28.16 -1.54 -6.90
C VAL A 54 27.70 -0.07 -6.76
N LEU A 55 27.74 0.50 -5.55
CA LEU A 55 27.41 1.91 -5.32
C LEU A 55 28.40 2.84 -6.01
N GLU A 56 29.69 2.57 -5.91
CA GLU A 56 30.75 3.33 -6.58
C GLU A 56 30.63 3.27 -8.10
N CYS A 57 30.36 2.08 -8.66
CA CYS A 57 30.17 1.90 -10.11
C CYS A 57 28.98 2.72 -10.64
N ASN A 58 27.94 2.91 -9.82
CA ASN A 58 26.78 3.72 -10.15
C ASN A 58 26.93 5.20 -9.74
N ARG A 59 28.10 5.60 -9.20
CA ARG A 59 28.41 6.95 -8.72
C ARG A 59 27.42 7.47 -7.67
N LEU A 60 26.97 6.58 -6.78
CA LEU A 60 26.03 6.88 -5.71
C LEU A 60 26.80 7.12 -4.41
N TYR A 61 27.21 8.36 -4.17
CA TYR A 61 28.00 8.76 -3.00
C TYR A 61 27.11 9.41 -1.92
N TYR A 62 26.00 10.02 -2.30
CA TYR A 62 25.18 10.84 -1.41
C TYR A 62 23.76 10.30 -1.22
N ILE A 63 23.20 10.59 -0.04
CA ILE A 63 21.81 10.24 0.33
C ILE A 63 20.80 10.90 -0.62
N SER A 64 21.10 12.11 -1.12
CA SER A 64 20.26 12.81 -2.11
C SER A 64 20.12 12.01 -3.40
N GLU A 65 21.21 11.44 -3.91
CA GLU A 65 21.22 10.66 -5.15
C GLU A 65 20.38 9.39 -4.99
N LEU A 66 20.50 8.70 -3.86
CA LEU A 66 19.67 7.53 -3.55
C LEU A 66 18.17 7.87 -3.48
N ARG A 67 17.82 9.08 -3.01
CA ARG A 67 16.43 9.54 -2.96
C ARG A 67 15.87 9.88 -4.35
N GLU A 68 16.72 10.33 -5.27
CA GLU A 68 16.35 10.67 -6.64
C GLU A 68 16.21 9.43 -7.54
N LEU A 69 16.75 8.28 -7.11
CA LEU A 69 16.63 7.02 -7.86
C LEU A 69 15.17 6.63 -8.07
N SER A 70 14.83 6.41 -9.33
CA SER A 70 13.52 5.89 -9.73
C SER A 70 13.33 4.44 -9.22
N ASN A 71 12.08 4.02 -9.05
CA ASN A 71 11.76 2.62 -8.69
C ASN A 71 12.32 1.59 -9.68
N GLY A 72 12.52 1.97 -10.95
CA GLY A 72 13.17 1.14 -11.95
C GLY A 72 14.67 1.01 -11.68
N SER A 73 15.34 2.12 -11.39
CA SER A 73 16.78 2.15 -11.07
C SER A 73 17.11 1.29 -9.85
N TRP A 74 16.26 1.31 -8.82
CA TRP A 74 16.41 0.42 -7.64
C TRP A 74 16.31 -1.07 -7.97
N LYS A 75 15.64 -1.46 -9.06
CA LYS A 75 15.61 -2.86 -9.52
C LYS A 75 16.89 -3.21 -10.27
N THR A 76 17.39 -2.29 -11.10
CA THR A 76 18.57 -2.49 -11.93
C THR A 76 19.87 -2.58 -11.14
N ILE A 77 20.02 -1.80 -10.06
CA ILE A 77 21.23 -1.86 -9.23
C ILE A 77 21.24 -3.21 -8.48
N GLU A 78 22.29 -4.01 -8.65
CA GLU A 78 22.40 -5.38 -8.10
C GLU A 78 22.83 -5.43 -6.62
N LEU A 79 22.23 -4.59 -5.77
CA LEU A 79 22.44 -4.67 -4.31
C LEU A 79 21.69 -5.85 -3.70
N LEU A 80 22.18 -6.35 -2.57
CA LEU A 80 21.44 -7.31 -1.75
C LEU A 80 20.02 -6.78 -1.41
N PRO A 81 18.95 -7.58 -1.57
CA PRO A 81 17.57 -7.12 -1.34
C PRO A 81 17.37 -6.48 0.04
N LEU A 82 18.01 -7.04 1.05
CA LEU A 82 17.99 -6.53 2.41
C LEU A 82 18.63 -5.13 2.52
N VAL A 83 19.77 -4.92 1.86
CA VAL A 83 20.45 -3.61 1.84
C VAL A 83 19.57 -2.58 1.14
N LYS A 84 18.90 -2.96 0.04
CA LYS A 84 17.90 -2.10 -0.62
C LYS A 84 16.77 -1.69 0.32
N ASP A 85 16.23 -2.64 1.09
CA ASP A 85 15.14 -2.37 2.03
C ASP A 85 15.59 -1.49 3.20
N LEU A 86 16.80 -1.72 3.73
CA LEU A 86 17.39 -0.87 4.77
C LEU A 86 17.62 0.55 4.27
N LEU A 87 18.21 0.72 3.09
CA LEU A 87 18.42 2.03 2.48
C LEU A 87 17.09 2.74 2.22
N ARG A 88 16.07 2.03 1.71
CA ARG A 88 14.73 2.59 1.53
C ARG A 88 14.09 3.03 2.84
N ASN A 89 14.19 2.21 3.89
CA ASN A 89 13.67 2.57 5.21
C ASN A 89 14.39 3.80 5.78
N ALA A 90 15.70 3.90 5.60
CA ALA A 90 16.49 5.05 6.03
C ALA A 90 16.15 6.34 5.24
N LEU A 91 15.91 6.20 3.93
CA LEU A 91 15.64 7.34 3.04
C LEU A 91 14.23 7.89 3.15
N ASP A 92 13.28 7.06 3.59
CA ASP A 92 11.85 7.36 3.55
C ASP A 92 11.23 7.42 4.98
N PRO A 93 11.67 8.35 5.85
CA PRO A 93 11.14 8.47 7.22
C PRO A 93 9.65 8.81 7.26
N VAL A 94 9.09 9.27 6.13
CA VAL A 94 7.67 9.58 5.96
C VAL A 94 6.85 8.30 5.75
N ALA A 95 7.44 7.23 5.22
CA ALA A 95 6.74 5.97 4.99
C ALA A 95 6.33 5.29 6.30
N GLU A 96 7.17 5.38 7.34
CA GLU A 96 6.87 4.90 8.71
C GLU A 96 5.64 5.61 9.28
N LYS A 97 5.59 6.96 9.21
CA LYS A 97 4.42 7.74 9.67
C LYS A 97 3.11 7.34 8.99
N ARG A 98 3.16 6.94 7.71
CA ARG A 98 1.97 6.48 6.97
C ARG A 98 1.48 5.09 7.41
N LYS A 99 2.35 4.23 7.92
CA LYS A 99 1.95 2.90 8.44
C LYS A 99 1.21 3.05 9.76
N ASP A 100 1.67 3.94 10.64
CA ASP A 100 1.02 4.23 11.91
C ASP A 100 -0.37 4.85 11.72
N ASP A 101 -0.48 5.84 10.84
CA ASP A 101 -1.78 6.45 10.47
C ASP A 101 -2.80 5.43 9.93
N LYS A 102 -2.32 4.44 9.16
CA LYS A 102 -3.17 3.35 8.66
C LYS A 102 -3.59 2.39 9.77
N ARG A 103 -2.71 2.11 10.72
CA ARG A 103 -2.98 1.22 11.85
C ARG A 103 -4.04 1.83 12.77
N ASP A 104 -3.97 3.13 13.03
CA ASP A 104 -4.94 3.81 13.87
C ASP A 104 -6.29 3.99 13.18
N LYS A 105 -6.32 4.34 11.88
CA LYS A 105 -7.57 4.31 11.09
C LYS A 105 -8.24 2.93 11.09
N LYS A 106 -7.46 1.84 11.11
CA LYS A 106 -8.00 0.48 11.16
C LYS A 106 -8.60 0.16 12.54
N LYS A 107 -7.98 0.64 13.63
CA LYS A 107 -8.53 0.50 14.99
C LYS A 107 -9.84 1.27 15.14
N ASP A 108 -9.90 2.51 14.67
CA ASP A 108 -11.11 3.34 14.75
C ASP A 108 -12.28 2.74 13.95
N LYS A 109 -12.00 2.23 12.75
CA LYS A 109 -13.01 1.55 11.93
C LYS A 109 -13.53 0.27 12.60
N LYS A 110 -12.67 -0.46 13.32
CA LYS A 110 -13.07 -1.66 14.08
C LYS A 110 -13.92 -1.30 15.30
N LYS A 111 -13.56 -0.24 16.03
CA LYS A 111 -14.33 0.29 17.17
C LYS A 111 -15.72 0.76 16.73
N TYR A 112 -15.80 1.58 15.68
CA TYR A 112 -17.08 2.05 15.13
C TYR A 112 -18.02 0.90 14.71
N LYS A 113 -17.48 -0.15 14.07
CA LYS A 113 -18.28 -1.33 13.69
C LYS A 113 -18.80 -2.08 14.92
N LYS A 114 -18.01 -2.20 15.99
CA LYS A 114 -18.42 -2.84 17.25
C LYS A 114 -19.55 -2.05 17.91
N ASP A 115 -19.40 -0.73 18.04
CA ASP A 115 -20.41 0.13 18.66
C ASP A 115 -21.73 0.14 17.88
N LYS A 116 -21.66 0.12 16.54
CA LYS A 116 -22.85 0.02 15.68
C LYS A 116 -23.59 -1.31 15.87
N LYS A 117 -22.88 -2.43 16.04
CA LYS A 117 -23.49 -3.75 16.31
C LYS A 117 -24.17 -3.76 17.68
N GLU A 118 -23.51 -3.25 18.71
CA GLU A 118 -24.07 -3.21 20.08
C GLU A 118 -25.31 -2.30 20.16
N LYS A 119 -25.32 -1.18 19.43
CA LYS A 119 -26.48 -0.28 19.35
C LYS A 119 -27.67 -0.92 18.62
N LYS A 120 -27.43 -1.80 17.64
CA LYS A 120 -28.48 -2.56 16.95
C LYS A 120 -29.12 -3.59 17.88
N GLU A 121 -28.30 -4.39 18.57
CA GLU A 121 -28.79 -5.40 19.52
C GLU A 121 -29.61 -4.79 20.68
N LYS A 122 -29.24 -3.59 21.15
CA LYS A 122 -30.01 -2.86 22.18
C LYS A 122 -31.39 -2.39 21.67
N ARG A 123 -31.53 -2.04 20.38
CA ARG A 123 -32.82 -1.67 19.77
C ARG A 123 -33.72 -2.89 19.62
N ASP A 124 -33.18 -3.99 19.07
CA ASP A 124 -33.92 -5.23 18.88
C ASP A 124 -34.44 -5.80 20.22
N LYS A 125 -33.67 -5.67 21.31
CA LYS A 125 -34.13 -6.06 22.67
C LYS A 125 -35.21 -5.14 23.25
N LYS A 126 -35.23 -3.85 22.87
CA LYS A 126 -36.24 -2.88 23.35
C LYS A 126 -37.58 -3.13 22.67
N ASP A 127 -37.57 -3.46 21.39
CA ASP A 127 -38.79 -3.71 20.61
C ASP A 127 -39.46 -5.04 21.02
N LYS A 128 -38.68 -6.08 21.36
CA LYS A 128 -39.22 -7.34 21.90
C LYS A 128 -39.94 -7.21 23.24
N LYS A 129 -39.65 -6.19 24.04
CA LYS A 129 -40.33 -5.95 25.33
C LYS A 129 -41.68 -5.23 25.19
N LYS A 130 -42.04 -4.77 23.98
CA LYS A 130 -43.29 -4.03 23.73
C LYS A 130 -44.38 -4.84 23.02
N LEU A 131 -44.08 -6.05 22.57
CA LEU A 131 -45.09 -6.95 22.01
C LEU A 131 -45.62 -7.81 23.15
N GLY A 132 -46.91 -7.64 23.44
CA GLY A 132 -47.62 -8.25 24.55
C GLY A 132 -47.47 -9.76 24.60
N SER A 133 -47.76 -10.29 25.79
CA SER A 133 -47.78 -11.70 26.13
C SER A 133 -48.40 -12.54 25.01
N PRO A 134 -47.74 -13.63 24.55
CA PRO A 134 -48.35 -14.53 23.59
C PRO A 134 -49.61 -15.12 24.21
N ILE A 135 -50.74 -14.93 23.54
CA ILE A 135 -52.00 -15.62 23.85
C ILE A 135 -51.74 -17.11 23.64
N LEU A 136 -51.79 -17.87 24.73
CA LEU A 136 -51.70 -19.33 24.75
C LEU A 136 -52.86 -19.91 23.95
N THR A 137 -52.61 -20.25 22.69
CA THR A 137 -53.49 -21.08 21.89
C THR A 137 -52.99 -22.52 21.99
N ASN A 138 -53.64 -23.29 22.86
CA ASN A 138 -53.49 -24.73 22.96
C ASN A 138 -54.04 -25.37 21.67
N GLY A 139 -53.16 -25.78 20.77
CA GLY A 139 -53.48 -26.55 19.57
C GLY A 139 -52.49 -27.71 19.42
N PRO A 140 -52.97 -28.90 18.98
CA PRO A 140 -52.19 -30.13 19.00
C PRO A 140 -51.04 -30.12 17.98
N ILE A 141 -49.95 -30.72 18.44
CA ILE A 141 -48.66 -30.92 17.79
C ILE A 141 -48.85 -31.85 16.57
N PHE A 142 -48.59 -31.34 15.37
CA PHE A 142 -48.28 -32.16 14.20
C PHE A 142 -46.75 -32.22 14.05
N VAL A 143 -46.24 -33.44 14.09
CA VAL A 143 -44.82 -33.78 13.92
C VAL A 143 -44.60 -34.01 12.43
N ASP A 144 -44.04 -33.04 11.72
CA ASP A 144 -43.51 -33.26 10.38
C ASP A 144 -41.99 -33.48 10.46
N GLU A 145 -41.67 -34.76 10.34
CA GLU A 145 -40.61 -35.39 9.54
C GLU A 145 -39.39 -34.54 9.09
N PRO A 146 -38.15 -34.96 9.42
CA PRO A 146 -36.95 -34.26 8.98
C PRO A 146 -36.68 -34.52 7.48
N ALA A 147 -36.95 -33.51 6.65
CA ALA A 147 -36.53 -33.49 5.26
C ALA A 147 -34.98 -33.62 5.16
N SER A 148 -34.56 -34.63 4.42
CA SER A 148 -33.20 -34.91 4.00
C SER A 148 -32.59 -33.72 3.25
N PHE A 149 -31.38 -33.32 3.67
CA PHE A 149 -30.54 -32.39 2.93
C PHE A 149 -29.96 -33.11 1.70
N ASP A 150 -30.62 -32.97 0.55
CA ASP A 150 -30.05 -33.35 -0.73
C ASP A 150 -28.98 -32.33 -1.12
N ILE A 151 -27.73 -32.80 -1.12
CA ILE A 151 -26.58 -32.09 -1.67
C ILE A 151 -26.75 -32.10 -3.20
N PRO A 152 -26.85 -30.94 -3.88
CA PRO A 152 -26.93 -30.89 -5.33
C PRO A 152 -25.63 -31.39 -5.95
N GLN A 153 -25.65 -32.62 -6.48
CA GLN A 153 -24.58 -33.19 -7.32
C GLN A 153 -24.68 -32.65 -8.76
N ASP A 154 -24.66 -31.33 -8.92
CA ASP A 154 -24.62 -30.72 -10.24
C ASP A 154 -23.16 -30.48 -10.68
N PRO A 155 -22.62 -31.22 -11.67
CA PRO A 155 -21.22 -31.15 -12.10
C PRO A 155 -20.82 -29.80 -12.73
N GLU A 156 -21.75 -28.88 -13.00
CA GLU A 156 -21.42 -27.55 -13.55
C GLU A 156 -21.01 -26.51 -12.49
N THR A 157 -21.42 -26.67 -11.23
CA THR A 157 -21.05 -25.74 -10.14
C THR A 157 -19.58 -25.89 -9.72
N ILE A 158 -19.00 -27.09 -9.88
CA ILE A 158 -17.58 -27.36 -9.58
C ILE A 158 -16.66 -26.67 -10.59
N ARG A 159 -17.07 -26.51 -11.86
CA ARG A 159 -16.23 -25.88 -12.90
C ARG A 159 -16.00 -24.38 -12.68
N ASN A 160 -16.90 -23.67 -12.00
CA ASN A 160 -16.74 -22.23 -11.75
C ASN A 160 -15.78 -21.89 -10.59
N THR A 161 -15.43 -22.86 -9.73
CA THR A 161 -14.55 -22.60 -8.58
C THR A 161 -13.07 -22.78 -8.91
N ILE A 162 -12.73 -23.55 -9.96
CA ILE A 162 -11.33 -23.88 -10.33
C ILE A 162 -10.70 -22.84 -11.27
N ARG A 163 -11.50 -21.96 -11.91
CA ARG A 163 -10.99 -21.02 -12.93
C ARG A 163 -10.27 -19.76 -12.40
N ASN A 164 -10.14 -19.59 -11.08
CA ASN A 164 -9.51 -18.40 -10.49
C ASN A 164 -8.10 -18.61 -9.92
N SER A 165 -7.47 -19.78 -10.13
CA SER A 165 -6.09 -20.04 -9.71
C SER A 165 -5.17 -20.19 -10.92
N SER A 166 -4.98 -19.10 -11.68
CA SER A 166 -3.82 -18.97 -12.58
C SER A 166 -2.73 -18.22 -11.81
N VAL A 167 -1.77 -18.97 -11.28
CA VAL A 167 -0.56 -18.46 -10.65
C VAL A 167 0.56 -18.75 -11.64
N ASP A 168 0.95 -17.75 -12.42
CA ASP A 168 2.06 -17.87 -13.36
C ASP A 168 3.38 -17.95 -12.57
N LEU A 169 3.97 -19.15 -12.57
CA LEU A 169 5.36 -19.41 -12.20
C LEU A 169 6.07 -19.88 -13.46
N THR A 170 6.58 -18.93 -14.24
CA THR A 170 7.52 -19.22 -15.33
C THR A 170 8.95 -19.00 -14.85
N THR A 171 9.60 -20.13 -14.63
CA THR A 171 11.03 -20.41 -14.72
C THR A 171 11.63 -19.93 -16.05
N ASN A 172 12.90 -19.48 -16.04
CA ASN A 172 13.94 -19.64 -17.08
C ASN A 172 15.14 -18.77 -16.66
N GLU A 173 16.21 -19.32 -16.11
CA GLU A 173 17.27 -20.14 -16.73
C GLU A 173 18.21 -19.32 -17.64
N SER A 174 19.47 -19.40 -17.21
CA SER A 174 20.73 -18.82 -17.66
C SER A 174 21.00 -18.78 -19.16
N LEU A 175 21.56 -17.69 -19.66
CA LEU A 175 22.60 -17.73 -20.70
C LEU A 175 23.61 -16.57 -20.53
N ALA A 176 24.88 -16.96 -20.57
CA ALA A 176 26.08 -16.12 -20.59
C ALA A 176 26.32 -15.47 -21.98
N PHE A 177 27.42 -14.70 -22.08
CA PHE A 177 28.14 -14.17 -23.26
C PHE A 177 28.09 -12.62 -23.44
N PRO A 178 29.04 -12.00 -24.16
CA PRO A 178 30.33 -11.55 -23.64
C PRO A 178 30.60 -10.05 -23.88
N LYS A 179 31.60 -9.51 -23.18
CA LYS A 179 32.15 -8.15 -23.35
C LYS A 179 32.50 -7.85 -24.82
N LYS A 180 31.95 -6.78 -25.41
CA LYS A 180 32.57 -6.04 -26.52
C LYS A 180 32.33 -4.53 -26.44
N SER A 181 33.38 -3.84 -26.88
CA SER A 181 33.76 -2.44 -26.83
C SER A 181 32.84 -1.46 -27.57
N ALA A 182 32.94 -0.19 -27.14
CA ALA A 182 32.35 1.02 -27.69
C ALA A 182 32.45 1.16 -29.22
N PRO A 183 31.47 1.87 -29.82
CA PRO A 183 31.82 2.99 -30.68
C PRO A 183 31.00 4.24 -30.37
N THR A 184 31.72 5.35 -30.19
CA THR A 184 31.22 6.72 -30.14
C THR A 184 30.59 7.09 -31.49
N LYS A 185 29.31 7.46 -31.49
CA LYS A 185 28.67 8.16 -32.61
C LYS A 185 28.06 9.45 -32.08
N SER A 186 28.69 10.56 -32.43
CA SER A 186 28.18 11.92 -32.29
C SER A 186 27.03 12.12 -33.27
N VAL A 187 25.82 12.25 -32.74
CA VAL A 187 24.64 12.59 -33.52
C VAL A 187 24.43 14.10 -33.38
N SER A 188 24.70 14.85 -34.46
CA SER A 188 24.23 16.22 -34.62
C SER A 188 22.71 16.22 -34.68
N PHE A 189 22.08 16.90 -33.72
CA PHE A 189 20.64 17.12 -33.72
C PHE A 189 20.36 18.40 -34.52
N SER A 190 19.78 18.23 -35.70
CA SER A 190 19.15 19.32 -36.45
C SER A 190 18.02 19.93 -35.61
N GLU A 191 18.01 21.24 -35.48
CA GLU A 191 16.95 22.06 -34.89
C GLU A 191 15.72 22.08 -35.80
N GLU A 192 15.04 20.94 -35.96
CA GLU A 192 13.68 20.92 -36.48
C GLU A 192 12.72 20.95 -35.29
N ASP A 193 11.83 21.94 -35.30
CA ASP A 193 10.77 22.20 -34.32
C ASP A 193 10.14 20.91 -33.80
N LYS A 194 10.71 20.39 -32.71
CA LYS A 194 10.12 19.31 -31.94
C LYS A 194 8.84 19.88 -31.35
N LYS A 195 7.72 19.71 -32.05
CA LYS A 195 6.38 19.88 -31.50
C LYS A 195 6.37 19.17 -30.16
N ASP A 196 6.42 19.97 -29.11
CA ASP A 196 6.52 19.58 -27.72
C ASP A 196 5.25 18.79 -27.35
N ASN A 197 5.24 17.50 -27.69
CA ASN A 197 4.28 16.50 -27.23
C ASN A 197 4.53 16.15 -25.75
N SER A 198 5.26 17.00 -25.02
CA SER A 198 5.95 16.66 -23.79
C SER A 198 5.03 16.53 -22.58
N ARG A 199 3.78 16.97 -22.64
CA ARG A 199 2.67 16.56 -21.75
C ARG A 199 1.34 17.11 -22.27
N PRO A 200 0.22 16.39 -22.10
CA PRO A 200 -1.11 16.91 -22.45
C PRO A 200 -1.58 18.05 -21.54
N ILE A 201 -0.88 18.33 -20.43
CA ILE A 201 -1.21 19.40 -19.48
C ILE A 201 -0.03 20.38 -19.39
N LYS A 202 -0.30 21.67 -19.62
CA LYS A 202 0.65 22.78 -19.46
C LYS A 202 0.11 23.79 -18.45
N VAL A 203 0.98 24.38 -17.64
CA VAL A 203 0.59 25.44 -16.70
C VAL A 203 0.59 26.77 -17.44
N VAL A 204 -0.55 27.46 -17.49
CA VAL A 204 -0.68 28.79 -18.13
C VAL A 204 -0.50 29.89 -17.11
N SER A 205 -1.12 29.74 -15.95
CA SER A 205 -1.07 30.70 -14.86
C SER A 205 -1.08 30.00 -13.50
N ASN A 206 -0.97 30.77 -12.42
CA ASN A 206 -1.01 30.22 -11.06
C ASN A 206 -2.30 29.46 -10.75
N ASN A 207 -3.42 29.82 -11.40
CA ASN A 207 -4.73 29.22 -11.14
C ASN A 207 -5.32 28.46 -12.34
N ARG A 208 -4.68 28.49 -13.52
CA ARG A 208 -5.19 27.82 -14.72
C ARG A 208 -4.15 26.95 -15.41
N ILE A 209 -4.65 25.84 -15.96
CA ILE A 209 -3.90 24.89 -16.78
C ILE A 209 -4.54 24.77 -18.15
N ARG A 210 -3.71 24.54 -19.17
CA ARG A 210 -4.15 24.20 -20.52
C ARG A 210 -4.07 22.69 -20.68
N VAL A 211 -5.15 22.10 -21.16
CA VAL A 211 -5.28 20.67 -21.33
C VAL A 211 -5.62 20.37 -22.79
N ARG A 212 -4.81 19.54 -23.42
CA ARG A 212 -5.08 19.00 -24.76
C ARG A 212 -5.74 17.63 -24.63
N THR A 213 -6.97 17.54 -25.14
CA THR A 213 -7.75 16.30 -25.20
C THR A 213 -7.28 15.40 -26.35
N ASN A 214 -7.76 14.15 -26.38
CA ASN A 214 -7.43 13.22 -27.45
C ASN A 214 -7.95 13.68 -28.82
N ASN A 215 -9.03 14.47 -28.83
CA ASN A 215 -9.61 15.06 -30.04
C ASN A 215 -8.82 16.27 -30.56
N ASN A 216 -7.62 16.54 -30.00
CA ASN A 216 -6.81 17.74 -30.25
C ASN A 216 -7.47 19.06 -29.87
N SER A 217 -8.65 19.04 -29.23
CA SER A 217 -9.27 20.24 -28.68
C SER A 217 -8.54 20.67 -27.41
N VAL A 218 -8.37 21.97 -27.26
CA VAL A 218 -7.65 22.57 -26.14
C VAL A 218 -8.62 23.28 -25.23
N PHE A 219 -8.50 23.02 -23.94
CA PHE A 219 -9.28 23.67 -22.91
C PHE A 219 -8.37 24.31 -21.87
N GLU A 220 -8.73 25.51 -21.43
CA GLU A 220 -8.15 26.14 -20.26
C GLU A 220 -9.10 25.95 -19.07
N CYS A 221 -8.62 25.34 -18.00
CA CYS A 221 -9.43 25.01 -16.83
C CYS A 221 -8.67 25.29 -15.52
N ASP A 222 -9.38 25.20 -14.39
CA ASP A 222 -8.81 25.47 -13.08
C ASP A 222 -7.70 24.47 -12.73
N ARG A 223 -6.55 24.99 -12.29
CA ARG A 223 -5.38 24.19 -11.90
C ARG A 223 -5.67 23.27 -10.71
N TYR A 224 -6.53 23.70 -9.80
CA TYR A 224 -6.75 23.01 -8.53
C TYR A 224 -8.05 22.21 -8.53
N CYS A 225 -7.95 20.92 -8.24
CA CYS A 225 -9.10 20.03 -8.09
C CYS A 225 -10.11 20.57 -7.07
N PRO A 226 -11.40 20.71 -7.40
CA PRO A 226 -12.42 21.29 -6.52
C PRO A 226 -12.78 20.40 -5.33
N HIS A 227 -12.20 19.19 -5.23
CA HIS A 227 -12.38 18.30 -4.08
C HIS A 227 -11.51 18.73 -2.88
N LYS A 228 -10.18 18.78 -3.04
CA LYS A 228 -9.22 19.10 -1.97
C LYS A 228 -8.07 20.00 -2.45
N LYS A 229 -8.32 20.86 -3.44
CA LYS A 229 -7.34 21.81 -4.01
C LYS A 229 -6.01 21.16 -4.41
N VAL A 230 -6.08 19.96 -5.00
CA VAL A 230 -4.90 19.24 -5.49
C VAL A 230 -4.48 19.81 -6.83
N ASP A 231 -3.19 20.04 -7.03
CA ASP A 231 -2.66 20.51 -8.30
C ASP A 231 -2.82 19.46 -9.42
N LEU A 232 -3.64 19.79 -10.41
CA LEU A 232 -3.90 18.96 -11.58
C LEU A 232 -2.77 19.04 -12.61
N ALA A 233 -1.88 20.03 -12.54
CA ALA A 233 -0.68 20.03 -13.40
C ALA A 233 0.24 18.84 -13.08
N THR A 234 0.34 18.48 -11.79
CA THR A 234 1.21 17.40 -11.31
C THR A 234 0.45 16.08 -11.16
N TRP A 235 -0.82 16.13 -10.76
CA TRP A 235 -1.62 14.94 -10.43
C TRP A 235 -2.83 14.72 -11.35
N GLY A 236 -2.98 15.52 -12.40
CA GLY A 236 -4.03 15.34 -13.41
C GLY A 236 -3.58 14.38 -14.50
N GLN A 237 -4.54 13.60 -14.99
CA GLN A 237 -4.36 12.75 -16.17
C GLN A 237 -5.54 13.02 -17.12
N VAL A 238 -5.26 13.17 -18.41
CA VAL A 238 -6.30 13.35 -19.44
C VAL A 238 -6.75 11.97 -19.91
N MET A 239 -8.06 11.72 -19.87
CA MET A 239 -8.68 10.48 -20.38
C MET A 239 -9.80 10.85 -21.35
N GLY A 240 -9.52 10.78 -22.66
CA GLY A 240 -10.46 11.24 -23.70
C GLY A 240 -10.70 12.74 -23.60
N ASP A 241 -11.95 13.12 -23.33
CA ASP A 241 -12.42 14.50 -23.20
C ASP A 241 -12.62 14.92 -21.74
N SER A 242 -11.92 14.26 -20.81
CA SER A 242 -12.05 14.54 -19.39
C SER A 242 -10.71 14.50 -18.67
N VAL A 243 -10.60 15.27 -17.58
CA VAL A 243 -9.43 15.26 -16.69
C VAL A 243 -9.76 14.50 -15.42
N VAL A 244 -8.91 13.56 -15.09
CA VAL A 244 -9.01 12.75 -13.88
C VAL A 244 -7.95 13.18 -12.88
N CYS A 245 -8.38 13.52 -11.67
CA CYS A 245 -7.48 13.75 -10.55
C CYS A 245 -7.02 12.40 -9.98
N THR A 246 -5.76 12.01 -10.22
CA THR A 246 -5.20 10.71 -9.81
C THR A 246 -5.20 10.50 -8.29
N LYS A 247 -5.16 11.58 -7.50
CA LYS A 247 -5.16 11.49 -6.02
C LYS A 247 -6.48 10.96 -5.45
N HIS A 248 -7.61 11.25 -6.09
CA HIS A 248 -8.95 10.89 -5.58
C HIS A 248 -9.81 10.15 -6.61
N ASN A 249 -9.29 9.93 -7.82
CA ASN A 249 -9.99 9.33 -8.95
C ASN A 249 -11.31 10.04 -9.30
N TRP A 250 -11.32 11.37 -9.26
CA TRP A 250 -12.48 12.17 -9.69
C TRP A 250 -12.33 12.56 -11.15
N ASN A 251 -13.37 12.31 -11.93
CA ASN A 251 -13.43 12.63 -13.34
C ASN A 251 -14.18 13.95 -13.58
N PHE A 252 -13.54 14.84 -14.34
CA PHE A 252 -14.06 16.15 -14.72
C PHE A 252 -14.17 16.21 -16.25
N PRO A 253 -15.36 16.04 -16.84
CA PRO A 253 -15.55 16.20 -18.27
C PRO A 253 -15.26 17.65 -18.68
N MET A 254 -14.61 17.84 -19.83
CA MET A 254 -14.35 19.17 -20.40
C MET A 254 -15.63 19.82 -20.94
N GLN A 255 -16.66 19.02 -21.16
CA GLN A 255 -17.97 19.48 -21.61
C GLN A 255 -19.05 19.01 -20.64
N GLY A 256 -19.82 19.97 -20.12
CA GLY A 256 -20.91 19.72 -19.16
C GLY A 256 -20.49 19.76 -17.69
N MET A 257 -21.42 19.35 -16.82
CA MET A 257 -21.22 19.34 -15.37
C MET A 257 -20.73 17.97 -14.91
N SER A 258 -19.74 17.92 -14.02
CA SER A 258 -19.37 16.67 -13.35
C SER A 258 -20.54 16.17 -12.48
N ALA A 259 -20.67 14.85 -12.33
CA ALA A 259 -21.74 14.16 -11.61
C ALA A 259 -21.94 14.59 -10.14
N LYS A 260 -21.01 15.36 -9.56
CA LYS A 260 -21.05 15.84 -8.17
C LYS A 260 -21.22 17.37 -8.05
N GLY A 261 -21.65 18.04 -9.12
CA GLY A 261 -21.91 19.49 -9.12
C GLY A 261 -20.65 20.35 -8.95
N ARG A 262 -19.45 19.79 -9.13
CA ARG A 262 -18.18 20.52 -9.10
C ARG A 262 -17.49 20.43 -10.46
N SER A 263 -17.31 21.55 -11.14
CA SER A 263 -16.62 21.66 -12.44
C SER A 263 -15.20 22.21 -12.29
N LEU A 264 -14.38 22.07 -13.34
CA LEU A 264 -13.08 22.75 -13.48
C LEU A 264 -13.17 24.05 -14.29
N ASN A 265 -14.38 24.54 -14.54
CA ASN A 265 -14.63 25.70 -15.39
C ASN A 265 -13.84 25.68 -16.72
N PRO A 266 -13.98 24.61 -17.53
CA PRO A 266 -13.26 24.48 -18.79
C PRO A 266 -13.75 25.52 -19.80
N CYS A 267 -12.80 26.23 -20.40
CA CYS A 267 -13.03 27.16 -21.50
C CYS A 267 -12.25 26.68 -22.71
N GLN A 268 -12.91 26.44 -23.84
CA GLN A 268 -12.22 26.04 -25.06
C GLN A 268 -11.41 27.21 -25.61
N VAL A 269 -10.15 26.96 -25.95
CA VAL A 269 -9.25 27.94 -26.58
C VAL A 269 -8.76 27.39 -27.91
N ASN A 270 -8.68 28.25 -28.93
CA ASN A 270 -8.37 27.83 -30.29
C ASN A 270 -6.87 27.74 -30.58
N ASP A 271 -6.02 28.34 -29.74
CA ASP A 271 -4.57 28.42 -29.95
C ASP A 271 -3.82 27.54 -28.94
N TRP A 272 -3.12 26.49 -29.41
CA TRP A 272 -2.26 25.60 -28.59
C TRP A 272 -0.81 26.06 -28.58
#